data_AF-A0A7C3U5I7-F1
#
_entry.id   AF-A0A7C3U5I7-F1
#
_cell.length_a   1.000
_cell.length_b   1.000
_cell.length_c   1.000
_cell.angle_alpha   90.00
_cell.angle_beta   90.00
_cell.angle_gamma   90.00
#
_symmetry.space_group_name_H-M   'P 1'
#
loop_
_entity.id
_entity.type
_entity.pdbx_description
1 polymer ?
#
loop_
_entity_poly.entity_id
_entity_poly.type
_entity_poly.pdbx_seq_one_letter_code
_entity_poly.pdbx_strand_id
1 'polypeptide(L)'
;MKSRIAWLVAVVIFLLPLISACSLAARPTATPVPPTATPQSAAAGQPTPMPPTVAEPTATSTAVAAATVLPSATSAPTVSPATSRPAFEKVACPMRLPTGLKEGRDVDCGYVVVPEDQGNPGARSIRLAVAVFHNPDGASKRDPIIYLSGGPGGSALEFAYLTYASQAKPLFAAGRDVILFDQRGVGLSKPALDCPAADELQLQLLNHMQNGKMLSVRERDDLQLQAYLACAKDLSATANLAAYNSASNAADVRDL
;
A
#
# COMPACT_ATOMS: atom_id res chain seq x y z
N MET A 1 69.04 -13.71 6.88
CA MET A 1 68.14 -12.94 5.97
C MET A 1 68.08 -13.47 4.53
N LYS A 2 69.17 -13.92 3.90
CA LYS A 2 69.16 -14.38 2.49
C LYS A 2 68.34 -15.67 2.22
N SER A 3 68.22 -16.58 3.18
CA SER A 3 67.51 -17.87 2.98
C SER A 3 65.98 -17.77 3.03
N ARG A 4 65.40 -16.80 3.76
CA ARG A 4 63.95 -16.59 3.81
C ARG A 4 63.38 -15.92 2.56
N ILE A 5 64.19 -15.12 1.87
CA ILE A 5 63.81 -14.46 0.61
C ILE A 5 63.79 -15.48 -0.55
N ALA A 6 64.73 -16.43 -0.56
CA ALA A 6 64.76 -17.51 -1.56
C ALA A 6 63.52 -18.42 -1.49
N TRP A 7 63.00 -18.66 -0.28
CA TRP A 7 61.80 -19.48 -0.08
C TRP A 7 60.52 -18.75 -0.54
N LEU A 8 60.40 -17.45 -0.28
CA LEU A 8 59.28 -16.62 -0.74
C LEU A 8 59.22 -16.49 -2.26
N VAL A 9 60.36 -16.39 -2.96
CA VAL A 9 60.41 -16.31 -4.43
C VAL A 9 60.02 -17.65 -5.07
N ALA A 10 60.41 -18.79 -4.48
CA ALA A 10 60.05 -20.11 -5.00
C ALA A 10 58.55 -20.42 -4.89
N VAL A 11 57.89 -19.97 -3.80
CA VAL A 11 56.46 -20.18 -3.58
C VAL A 11 55.61 -19.32 -4.53
N VAL A 12 56.04 -18.10 -4.85
CA VAL A 12 55.31 -17.22 -5.79
C VAL A 12 55.42 -17.71 -7.24
N ILE A 13 56.56 -18.29 -7.65
CA ILE A 13 56.75 -18.80 -9.01
C ILE A 13 55.93 -20.09 -9.27
N PHE A 14 55.70 -20.92 -8.24
CA PHE A 14 54.95 -22.18 -8.39
C PHE A 14 53.42 -22.03 -8.28
N LEU A 15 52.90 -20.92 -7.75
CA LEU A 15 51.46 -20.69 -7.60
C LEU A 15 50.82 -19.87 -8.74
N LEU A 16 51.62 -19.34 -9.68
CA LEU A 16 51.12 -18.51 -10.78
C LEU A 16 50.50 -19.22 -12.00
N PRO A 17 50.59 -20.55 -12.25
CA PRO A 17 49.93 -21.14 -13.42
C PRO A 17 48.50 -21.65 -13.16
N LEU A 18 47.97 -21.58 -11.93
CA LEU A 18 46.63 -22.11 -11.60
C LEU A 18 45.46 -21.13 -11.87
N ILE A 19 45.73 -19.89 -12.28
CA ILE A 19 44.69 -18.87 -12.55
C ILE A 19 44.36 -18.76 -14.05
N SER A 20 45.12 -19.44 -14.94
CA SER A 20 45.01 -19.27 -16.40
C SER A 20 44.22 -20.36 -17.15
N ALA A 21 43.25 -21.02 -16.51
CA ALA A 21 42.50 -22.13 -17.12
C ALA A 21 40.96 -22.04 -17.01
N CYS A 22 40.37 -20.95 -16.50
CA CYS A 22 38.91 -20.82 -16.39
C CYS A 22 38.23 -19.93 -17.44
N SER A 23 38.95 -19.44 -18.45
CA SER A 23 38.38 -18.49 -19.44
C SER A 23 37.89 -19.12 -20.75
N LEU A 24 37.75 -20.44 -20.85
CA LEU A 24 37.13 -21.12 -22.01
C LEU A 24 35.85 -21.88 -21.60
N ALA A 25 34.91 -21.18 -20.95
CA ALA A 25 33.52 -21.59 -20.99
C ALA A 25 32.89 -21.00 -22.25
N ALA A 26 32.47 -21.87 -23.17
CA ALA A 26 31.80 -21.52 -24.41
C ALA A 26 30.61 -20.60 -24.15
N ARG A 27 30.53 -19.48 -24.90
CA ARG A 27 29.34 -18.61 -24.90
C ARG A 27 28.14 -19.44 -25.37
N PRO A 28 27.04 -19.51 -24.61
CA PRO A 28 25.80 -20.10 -25.11
C PRO A 28 25.32 -19.24 -26.30
N THR A 29 25.15 -19.88 -27.44
CA THR A 29 24.54 -19.30 -28.63
C THR A 29 23.12 -18.88 -28.27
N ALA A 30 22.83 -17.58 -28.33
CA ALA A 30 21.47 -17.09 -28.17
C ALA A 30 20.62 -17.64 -29.31
N THR A 31 19.65 -18.49 -28.98
CA THR A 31 18.59 -18.88 -29.91
C THR A 31 17.76 -17.63 -30.25
N PRO A 32 17.40 -17.41 -31.53
CA PRO A 32 16.51 -16.33 -31.89
C PRO A 32 15.14 -16.56 -31.24
N VAL A 33 14.72 -15.62 -30.40
CA VAL A 33 13.37 -15.55 -29.83
C VAL A 33 12.41 -15.24 -31.00
N PRO A 34 11.38 -16.06 -31.25
CA PRO A 34 10.37 -15.74 -32.25
C PRO A 34 9.65 -14.44 -31.85
N PRO A 35 9.20 -13.61 -32.82
CA PRO A 35 8.49 -12.38 -32.50
C PRO A 35 7.21 -12.71 -31.73
N THR A 36 7.15 -12.26 -30.48
CA THR A 36 5.92 -12.26 -29.68
C THR A 36 4.86 -11.50 -30.45
N ALA A 37 3.75 -12.17 -30.76
CA ALA A 37 2.59 -11.54 -31.36
C ALA A 37 2.14 -10.36 -30.49
N THR A 38 2.02 -9.19 -31.11
CA THR A 38 1.42 -8.00 -30.53
C THR A 38 0.04 -8.38 -29.98
N PRO A 39 -0.28 -8.11 -28.70
CA PRO A 39 -1.66 -8.23 -28.24
C PRO A 39 -2.51 -7.27 -29.07
N GLN A 40 -3.43 -7.83 -29.85
CA GLN A 40 -4.46 -7.06 -30.53
C GLN A 40 -5.24 -6.29 -29.46
N SER A 41 -5.19 -4.96 -29.58
CA SER A 41 -6.03 -4.03 -28.83
C SER A 41 -7.47 -4.49 -28.97
N ALA A 42 -8.05 -4.99 -27.88
CA ALA A 42 -9.46 -5.31 -27.82
C ALA A 42 -10.23 -4.01 -28.11
N ALA A 43 -10.99 -4.03 -29.20
CA ALA A 43 -11.83 -2.94 -29.63
C ALA A 43 -12.70 -2.46 -28.45
N ALA A 44 -12.73 -1.14 -28.27
CA ALA A 44 -13.66 -0.48 -27.37
C ALA A 44 -15.08 -0.95 -27.69
N GLY A 45 -15.69 -1.68 -26.75
CA GLY A 45 -17.10 -2.03 -26.80
C GLY A 45 -17.94 -0.76 -26.85
N GLN A 46 -18.88 -0.70 -27.79
CA GLN A 46 -19.84 0.40 -27.90
C GLN A 46 -20.65 0.54 -26.60
N PRO A 47 -20.97 1.78 -26.19
CA PRO A 47 -21.84 2.01 -25.04
C PRO A 47 -23.23 1.42 -25.32
N THR A 48 -23.73 0.60 -24.41
CA THR A 48 -25.11 0.08 -24.44
C THR A 48 -26.11 1.21 -24.16
N PRO A 49 -27.29 1.19 -24.78
CA PRO A 49 -28.33 2.20 -24.53
C PRO A 49 -28.93 2.04 -23.12
N MET A 50 -29.14 3.17 -22.44
CA MET A 50 -29.89 3.27 -21.18
C MET A 50 -31.33 2.75 -21.34
N PRO A 51 -31.91 2.12 -20.30
CA PRO A 51 -33.31 1.72 -20.30
C PRO A 51 -34.26 2.95 -20.30
N PRO A 52 -35.48 2.82 -20.83
CA PRO A 52 -36.43 3.91 -20.88
C PRO A 52 -36.96 4.28 -19.48
N THR A 53 -37.09 5.58 -19.24
CA THR A 53 -37.72 6.20 -18.08
C THR A 53 -39.17 5.72 -17.93
N VAL A 54 -39.47 5.07 -16.80
CA VAL A 54 -40.84 4.73 -16.42
C VAL A 54 -41.54 6.00 -15.94
N ALA A 55 -42.67 6.34 -16.57
CA ALA A 55 -43.51 7.45 -16.16
C ALA A 55 -44.20 7.15 -14.81
N GLU A 56 -44.12 8.09 -13.88
CA GLU A 56 -44.84 8.05 -12.60
C GLU A 56 -46.35 8.25 -12.77
N PRO A 57 -47.19 7.54 -11.99
CA PRO A 57 -48.62 7.75 -11.99
C PRO A 57 -48.99 9.04 -11.23
N THR A 58 -49.84 9.85 -11.85
CA THR A 58 -50.42 11.05 -11.26
C THR A 58 -51.51 10.65 -10.26
N ALA A 59 -51.24 10.82 -8.96
CA ALA A 59 -52.25 10.66 -7.91
C ALA A 59 -52.95 12.00 -7.64
N THR A 60 -54.25 12.05 -7.89
CA THR A 60 -55.12 13.19 -7.55
C THR A 60 -55.42 13.16 -6.05
N SER A 61 -54.92 14.13 -5.29
CA SER A 61 -55.20 14.29 -3.86
C SER A 61 -56.29 15.34 -3.63
N THR A 62 -57.38 14.94 -2.98
CA THR A 62 -58.47 15.82 -2.53
C THR A 62 -58.09 16.43 -1.18
N ALA A 63 -58.04 17.77 -1.12
CA ALA A 63 -57.69 18.51 0.08
C ALA A 63 -58.90 18.65 1.02
N VAL A 64 -58.76 18.17 2.26
CA VAL A 64 -59.64 18.50 3.38
C VAL A 64 -58.89 19.47 4.28
N ALA A 65 -59.41 20.70 4.41
CA ALA A 65 -58.82 21.72 5.26
C ALA A 65 -59.16 21.46 6.74
N ALA A 66 -58.15 21.09 7.52
CA ALA A 66 -58.19 21.09 8.98
C ALA A 66 -57.20 22.15 9.49
N ALA A 67 -57.69 23.06 10.33
CA ALA A 67 -56.89 24.12 10.93
C ALA A 67 -55.98 23.54 12.03
N THR A 68 -54.67 23.53 11.78
CA THR A 68 -53.66 23.08 12.74
C THR A 68 -52.92 24.28 13.32
N VAL A 69 -52.91 24.36 14.65
CA VAL A 69 -52.16 25.35 15.44
C VAL A 69 -50.65 25.08 15.26
N LEU A 70 -49.88 26.11 14.88
CA LEU A 70 -48.43 26.04 14.71
C LEU A 70 -47.72 25.91 16.07
N PRO A 71 -46.88 24.90 16.32
CA PRO A 71 -45.97 24.90 17.45
C PRO A 71 -44.76 25.80 17.15
N SER A 72 -44.35 26.61 18.13
CA SER A 72 -43.13 27.43 18.07
C SER A 72 -41.90 26.58 17.80
N ALA A 73 -41.09 27.02 16.83
CA ALA A 73 -39.81 26.43 16.50
C ALA A 73 -38.87 26.49 17.72
N THR A 74 -38.57 25.31 18.28
CA THR A 74 -37.46 25.15 19.22
C THR A 74 -36.17 25.15 18.41
N SER A 75 -35.27 26.09 18.70
CA SER A 75 -33.96 26.16 18.07
C SER A 75 -33.21 24.84 18.31
N ALA A 76 -33.03 24.06 17.25
CA ALA A 76 -32.16 22.89 17.29
C ALA A 76 -30.73 23.35 17.62
N PRO A 77 -30.00 22.66 18.52
CA PRO A 77 -28.61 22.99 18.77
C PRO A 77 -27.83 22.81 17.46
N THR A 78 -27.27 23.90 16.96
CA THR A 78 -26.33 23.88 15.84
C THR A 78 -25.07 23.17 16.33
N VAL A 79 -25.00 21.85 16.13
CA VAL A 79 -23.73 21.13 16.15
C VAL A 79 -23.00 21.57 14.89
N SER A 80 -22.17 22.59 15.05
CA SER A 80 -21.25 23.01 14.00
C SER A 80 -20.31 21.83 13.73
N PRO A 81 -20.30 21.22 12.53
CA PRO A 81 -19.31 20.20 12.23
C PRO A 81 -17.96 20.91 12.31
N ALA A 82 -17.15 20.53 13.28
CA ALA A 82 -15.77 20.98 13.36
C ALA A 82 -15.05 20.34 12.18
N THR A 83 -14.99 21.05 11.06
CA THR A 83 -14.08 20.75 9.95
C THR A 83 -12.66 21.10 10.40
N SER A 84 -12.16 20.41 11.42
CA SER A 84 -10.74 20.47 11.74
C SER A 84 -10.02 19.80 10.58
N ARG A 85 -9.12 20.53 9.91
CA ARG A 85 -8.23 19.94 8.91
C ARG A 85 -7.53 18.72 9.53
N PRO A 86 -7.37 17.62 8.77
CA PRO A 86 -6.56 16.49 9.20
C PRO A 86 -5.21 17.00 9.72
N ALA A 87 -4.90 16.67 10.96
CA ALA A 87 -3.68 17.10 11.62
C ALA A 87 -2.68 15.94 11.64
N PHE A 88 -1.42 16.26 11.36
CA PHE A 88 -0.31 15.33 11.54
C PHE A 88 0.07 15.26 13.03
N GLU A 89 -0.28 14.13 13.65
CA GLU A 89 0.04 13.82 15.04
C GLU A 89 1.39 13.12 15.10
N LYS A 90 2.46 13.88 15.35
CA LYS A 90 3.82 13.35 15.45
C LYS A 90 3.93 12.32 16.58
N VAL A 91 4.53 11.17 16.30
CA VAL A 91 4.86 10.11 17.27
C VAL A 91 6.28 9.60 17.05
N ALA A 92 6.76 8.78 17.99
CA ALA A 92 7.99 8.03 17.76
C ALA A 92 7.85 7.10 16.55
N CYS A 93 8.87 7.00 15.71
CA CYS A 93 8.86 6.14 14.52
C CYS A 93 8.68 4.66 14.91
N PRO A 94 7.52 4.03 14.59
CA PRO A 94 7.25 2.65 15.01
C PRO A 94 7.91 1.60 14.11
N MET A 95 8.57 2.03 13.04
CA MET A 95 9.22 1.18 12.05
C MET A 95 10.75 1.27 12.14
N ARG A 96 11.41 0.26 11.58
CA ARG A 96 12.87 0.28 11.44
C ARG A 96 13.28 1.36 10.44
N LEU A 97 14.11 2.30 10.87
CA LEU A 97 14.64 3.33 9.96
C LEU A 97 15.68 2.75 8.99
N PRO A 98 15.75 3.28 7.76
CA PRO A 98 16.86 3.01 6.85
C PRO A 98 18.22 3.34 7.47
N THR A 99 19.23 2.56 7.13
CA THR A 99 20.59 2.70 7.67
C THR A 99 21.13 4.12 7.46
N GLY A 100 21.61 4.72 8.56
CA GLY A 100 22.24 6.05 8.56
C GLY A 100 21.27 7.22 8.76
N LEU A 101 19.96 6.97 8.74
CA LEU A 101 18.96 7.98 9.07
C LEU A 101 18.69 8.05 10.58
N LYS A 102 18.34 9.23 11.05
CA LYS A 102 18.00 9.54 12.44
C LYS A 102 16.64 10.20 12.52
N GLU A 103 15.81 9.66 13.41
CA GLU A 103 14.54 10.28 13.78
C GLU A 103 14.74 11.71 14.30
N GLY A 104 13.82 12.61 13.97
CA GLY A 104 13.85 14.02 14.39
C GLY A 104 14.85 14.89 13.63
N ARG A 105 15.70 14.28 12.79
CA ARG A 105 16.62 14.99 11.89
C ARG A 105 16.32 14.68 10.43
N ASP A 106 16.32 13.40 10.09
CA ASP A 106 16.17 12.94 8.70
C ASP A 106 14.76 12.43 8.43
N VAL A 107 14.05 11.97 9.46
CA VAL A 107 12.70 11.40 9.37
C VAL A 107 11.85 11.82 10.55
N ASP A 108 10.61 12.22 10.29
CA ASP A 108 9.56 12.41 11.29
C ASP A 108 8.40 11.46 11.02
N CYS A 109 7.88 10.83 12.07
CA CYS A 109 6.78 9.88 11.97
C CYS A 109 5.55 10.39 12.70
N GLY A 110 4.38 9.95 12.28
CA GLY A 110 3.13 10.40 12.85
C GLY A 110 1.92 9.70 12.26
N TYR A 111 0.76 10.17 12.69
CA TYR A 111 -0.52 9.77 12.15
C TYR A 111 -1.26 10.96 11.55
N VAL A 112 -1.92 10.75 10.42
CA VAL A 112 -2.95 11.67 9.93
C VAL A 112 -4.32 11.05 10.22
N VAL A 113 -5.17 11.81 10.90
CA VAL A 113 -6.51 11.36 11.31
C VAL A 113 -7.53 11.79 10.25
N VAL A 114 -8.21 10.82 9.65
CA VAL A 114 -9.19 11.03 8.57
C VAL A 114 -10.49 10.28 8.89
N PRO A 115 -11.65 10.67 8.33
CA PRO A 115 -12.86 9.86 8.46
C PRO A 115 -12.70 8.52 7.73
N GLU A 116 -13.23 7.44 8.30
CA GLU A 116 -13.29 6.13 7.66
C GLU A 116 -14.09 6.23 6.35
N ASP A 117 -15.20 6.95 6.34
CA ASP A 117 -16.01 7.17 5.15
C ASP A 117 -16.26 8.66 4.95
N GLN A 118 -15.63 9.24 3.93
CA GLN A 118 -15.72 10.65 3.56
C GLN A 118 -17.15 11.04 3.12
N GLY A 119 -17.98 10.08 2.70
CA GLY A 119 -19.37 10.30 2.33
C GLY A 119 -20.33 10.33 3.52
N ASN A 120 -19.87 9.97 4.71
CA ASN A 120 -20.68 9.87 5.91
C ASN A 120 -20.14 10.80 7.01
N PRO A 121 -20.80 11.94 7.29
CA PRO A 121 -20.39 12.87 8.34
C PRO A 121 -20.34 12.27 9.75
N GLY A 122 -21.02 11.14 9.99
CA GLY A 122 -20.99 10.40 11.26
C GLY A 122 -19.99 9.23 11.27
N ALA A 123 -19.17 9.07 10.24
CA ALA A 123 -18.17 8.01 10.20
C ALA A 123 -17.14 8.18 11.34
N ARG A 124 -16.71 7.05 11.91
CA ARG A 124 -15.59 7.04 12.84
C ARG A 124 -14.31 7.51 12.15
N SER A 125 -13.34 7.97 12.92
CA SER A 125 -12.01 8.28 12.39
C SER A 125 -11.12 7.03 12.29
N ILE A 126 -10.18 7.07 11.36
CA ILE A 126 -9.06 6.14 11.21
C ILE A 126 -7.75 6.93 11.24
N ARG A 127 -6.64 6.23 11.49
CA ARG A 127 -5.30 6.85 11.56
C ARG A 127 -4.42 6.29 10.47
N LEU A 128 -3.92 7.14 9.59
CA LEU A 128 -2.97 6.78 8.54
C LEU A 128 -1.56 6.96 9.08
N ALA A 129 -0.74 5.91 9.08
CA ALA A 129 0.65 6.00 9.49
C ALA A 129 1.47 6.69 8.38
N VAL A 130 2.22 7.72 8.75
CA VAL A 130 2.94 8.59 7.82
C VAL A 130 4.37 8.78 8.33
N ALA A 131 5.33 8.77 7.40
CA ALA A 131 6.72 9.13 7.63
C ALA A 131 7.15 10.19 6.61
N VAL A 132 7.61 11.32 7.12
CA VAL A 132 8.15 12.44 6.35
C VAL A 132 9.67 12.32 6.37
N PHE A 133 10.27 12.00 5.24
CA PHE A 133 11.71 11.99 5.05
C PHE A 133 12.16 13.34 4.51
N HIS A 134 13.01 14.03 5.27
CA HIS A 134 13.45 15.39 4.97
C HIS A 134 14.53 15.42 3.90
N ASN A 135 14.46 16.40 3.01
CA ASN A 135 15.48 16.62 1.99
C ASN A 135 16.88 16.77 2.66
N PRO A 136 17.87 15.92 2.34
CA PRO A 136 19.18 15.97 2.98
C PRO A 136 19.96 17.26 2.71
N ASP A 137 19.64 17.99 1.64
CA ASP A 137 20.25 19.29 1.32
C ASP A 137 19.67 20.45 2.15
N GLY A 138 18.75 20.16 3.07
CA GLY A 138 18.16 21.09 4.04
C GLY A 138 16.98 21.88 3.48
N ALA A 139 17.22 22.76 2.50
CA ALA A 139 16.13 23.54 1.92
C ALA A 139 15.25 22.65 1.03
N SER A 140 13.99 22.46 1.46
CA SER A 140 13.00 21.68 0.71
C SER A 140 11.97 22.59 0.05
N LYS A 141 11.56 22.25 -1.17
CA LYS A 141 10.40 22.90 -1.80
C LYS A 141 9.14 22.56 -1.00
N ARG A 142 8.16 23.46 -1.01
CA ARG A 142 6.94 23.35 -0.19
C ARG A 142 6.10 22.11 -0.50
N ASP A 143 6.03 21.70 -1.76
CA ASP A 143 5.24 20.55 -2.20
C ASP A 143 6.08 19.26 -2.12
N PRO A 144 5.67 18.27 -1.30
CA PRO A 144 6.40 17.02 -1.12
C PRO A 144 6.16 16.06 -2.29
N ILE A 145 6.94 14.97 -2.33
CA ILE A 145 6.65 13.80 -3.16
C ILE A 145 6.01 12.75 -2.26
N ILE A 146 4.79 12.31 -2.59
CA ILE A 146 4.12 11.21 -1.90
C ILE A 146 4.38 9.92 -2.68
N TYR A 147 4.97 8.93 -2.02
CA TYR A 147 5.17 7.60 -2.57
C TYR A 147 3.96 6.72 -2.24
N LEU A 148 3.38 6.09 -3.27
CA LEU A 148 2.30 5.12 -3.12
C LEU A 148 2.86 3.72 -3.33
N SER A 149 2.85 2.92 -2.26
CA SER A 149 3.14 1.49 -2.36
C SER A 149 2.10 0.79 -3.25
N GLY A 150 2.59 0.00 -4.19
CA GLY A 150 1.76 -0.84 -5.06
C GLY A 150 1.24 -2.10 -4.35
N GLY A 151 0.57 -2.98 -5.10
CA GLY A 151 -0.07 -4.18 -4.55
C GLY A 151 -1.51 -4.28 -5.05
N PRO A 152 -2.53 -3.86 -4.28
CA PRO A 152 -2.58 -3.15 -2.99
C PRO A 152 -2.19 -4.00 -1.77
N GLY A 153 -2.18 -3.40 -0.57
CA GLY A 153 -1.97 -4.10 0.71
C GLY A 153 -0.52 -4.11 1.22
N GLY A 154 0.45 -3.58 0.48
CA GLY A 154 1.84 -3.49 0.94
C GLY A 154 2.11 -2.24 1.77
N SER A 155 2.69 -2.39 2.96
CA SER A 155 3.17 -1.26 3.77
C SER A 155 4.34 -0.54 3.10
N ALA A 156 4.26 0.79 2.97
CA ALA A 156 5.41 1.59 2.54
C ALA A 156 6.41 1.77 3.69
N LEU A 157 5.94 1.76 4.94
CA LEU A 157 6.74 2.08 6.12
C LEU A 157 7.54 0.89 6.64
N GLU A 158 6.93 -0.29 6.75
CA GLU A 158 7.59 -1.49 7.28
C GLU A 158 8.75 -1.95 6.39
N PHE A 159 8.62 -1.77 5.06
CA PHE A 159 9.65 -2.13 4.10
C PHE A 159 10.62 -0.99 3.76
N ALA A 160 10.42 0.21 4.32
CA ALA A 160 11.25 1.38 4.02
C ALA A 160 12.74 1.11 4.26
N TYR A 161 13.09 0.36 5.30
CA TYR A 161 14.50 0.04 5.58
C TYR A 161 15.19 -0.77 4.47
N LEU A 162 14.42 -1.53 3.66
CA LEU A 162 14.92 -2.29 2.51
C LEU A 162 14.88 -1.46 1.24
N THR A 163 13.79 -0.73 1.03
CA THR A 163 13.49 -0.09 -0.25
C THR A 163 13.95 1.36 -0.35
N TYR A 164 14.30 2.00 0.77
CA TYR A 164 14.65 3.43 0.80
C TYR A 164 15.74 3.80 -0.21
N ALA A 165 16.82 3.01 -0.29
CA ALA A 165 17.94 3.33 -1.18
C ALA A 165 17.57 3.30 -2.66
N SER A 166 16.67 2.39 -3.08
CA SER A 166 16.28 2.19 -4.48
C SER A 166 15.02 2.94 -4.87
N GLN A 167 14.13 3.26 -3.93
CA GLN A 167 12.82 3.84 -4.21
C GLN A 167 12.69 5.28 -3.70
N ALA A 168 12.90 5.54 -2.40
CA ALA A 168 12.67 6.85 -1.81
C ALA A 168 13.84 7.83 -2.03
N LYS A 169 15.08 7.38 -1.80
CA LYS A 169 16.29 8.22 -1.88
C LYS A 169 16.48 8.92 -3.24
N PRO A 170 16.26 8.27 -4.40
CA PRO A 170 16.40 8.93 -5.69
C PRO A 170 15.44 10.12 -5.89
N LEU A 171 14.30 10.13 -5.19
CA LEU A 171 13.28 11.18 -5.32
C LEU A 171 13.77 12.54 -4.79
N PHE A 172 14.75 12.54 -3.87
CA PHE A 172 15.36 13.78 -3.35
C PHE A 172 16.07 14.61 -4.43
N ALA A 173 16.39 14.05 -5.59
CA ALA A 173 16.91 14.81 -6.73
C ALA A 173 15.96 15.94 -7.18
N ALA A 174 14.67 15.87 -6.81
CA ALA A 174 13.70 16.94 -7.05
C ALA A 174 13.82 18.13 -6.08
N GLY A 175 14.60 17.99 -4.99
CA GLY A 175 14.74 18.97 -3.92
C GLY A 175 13.49 19.09 -3.05
N ARG A 176 12.86 17.96 -2.72
CA ARG A 176 11.55 17.87 -2.04
C ARG A 176 11.63 16.85 -0.92
N ASP A 177 10.83 17.03 0.11
CA ASP A 177 10.61 16.00 1.13
C ASP A 177 9.84 14.84 0.51
N VAL A 178 10.08 13.63 1.02
CA VAL A 178 9.43 12.41 0.55
C VAL A 178 8.54 11.89 1.66
N ILE A 179 7.25 11.81 1.38
CA ILE A 179 6.26 11.23 2.29
C ILE A 179 6.04 9.78 1.88
N LEU A 180 6.30 8.87 2.82
CA LEU A 180 5.82 7.50 2.76
C LEU A 180 4.62 7.40 3.70
N PHE A 181 3.58 6.67 3.30
CA PHE A 181 2.48 6.36 4.22
C PHE A 181 1.90 4.99 3.93
N ASP A 182 1.32 4.40 4.97
CA ASP A 182 0.54 3.18 4.83
C ASP A 182 -0.91 3.54 4.54
N GLN A 183 -1.42 3.03 3.44
CA GLN A 183 -2.81 3.21 3.03
C GLN A 183 -3.79 2.72 4.10
N ARG A 184 -5.04 3.20 4.07
CA ARG A 184 -6.08 2.74 5.02
C ARG A 184 -6.16 1.22 5.01
N GLY A 185 -6.16 0.60 6.20
CA GLY A 185 -6.22 -0.84 6.33
C GLY A 185 -4.89 -1.58 6.15
N VAL A 186 -3.77 -0.88 5.98
CA VAL A 186 -2.46 -1.50 5.70
C VAL A 186 -1.46 -1.21 6.82
N GLY A 187 -0.64 -2.21 7.16
CA GLY A 187 0.56 -2.07 7.98
C GLY A 187 0.34 -1.32 9.28
N LEU A 188 1.00 -0.17 9.41
CA LEU A 188 1.01 0.61 10.64
C LEU A 188 -0.22 1.53 10.81
N SER A 189 -1.04 1.68 9.76
CA SER A 189 -2.32 2.41 9.81
C SER A 189 -3.35 1.66 10.66
N LYS A 190 -4.30 2.41 11.24
CA LYS A 190 -5.28 1.88 12.19
C LYS A 190 -6.73 2.17 11.78
N PRO A 191 -7.59 1.15 11.72
CA PRO A 191 -7.26 -0.28 11.88
C PRO A 191 -6.49 -0.81 10.67
N ALA A 192 -5.64 -1.82 10.92
CA ALA A 192 -5.08 -2.67 9.87
C ALA A 192 -6.10 -3.77 9.56
N LEU A 193 -6.27 -4.11 8.29
CA LEU A 193 -7.19 -5.14 7.81
C LEU A 193 -6.45 -6.45 7.55
N ASP A 194 -5.73 -6.92 8.57
CA ASP A 194 -4.98 -8.17 8.51
C ASP A 194 -5.93 -9.37 8.46
N CYS A 195 -5.55 -10.40 7.71
CA CYS A 195 -6.32 -11.64 7.57
C CYS A 195 -5.52 -12.84 8.08
N PRO A 196 -5.40 -13.05 9.41
CA PRO A 196 -4.60 -14.16 9.96
C PRO A 196 -4.97 -15.53 9.40
N ALA A 197 -6.25 -15.79 9.15
CA ALA A 197 -6.70 -17.04 8.54
C ALA A 197 -6.17 -17.25 7.11
N ALA A 198 -6.02 -16.17 6.32
CA ALA A 198 -5.44 -16.22 5.00
C ALA A 198 -3.91 -16.41 5.07
N ASP A 199 -3.25 -15.73 6.00
CA ASP A 199 -1.81 -15.87 6.24
C ASP A 199 -1.44 -17.29 6.69
N GLU A 200 -2.19 -17.83 7.64
CA GLU A 200 -2.04 -19.21 8.12
C GLU A 200 -2.25 -20.21 6.99
N LEU A 201 -3.28 -20.02 6.16
CA LEU A 201 -3.50 -20.87 5.00
C LEU A 201 -2.31 -20.79 4.04
N GLN A 202 -1.79 -19.61 3.75
CA GLN A 202 -0.64 -19.47 2.86
C GLN A 202 0.59 -20.23 3.38
N LEU A 203 0.87 -20.16 4.68
CA LEU A 203 1.93 -20.95 5.31
C LEU A 203 1.66 -22.46 5.23
N GLN A 204 0.41 -22.89 5.45
CA GLN A 204 0.02 -24.30 5.31
C GLN A 204 0.22 -24.80 3.87
N LEU A 205 -0.15 -24.00 2.87
CA LEU A 205 0.03 -24.36 1.45
C LEU A 205 1.52 -24.46 1.08
N LEU A 206 2.37 -23.56 1.60
CA LEU A 206 3.82 -23.66 1.43
C LEU A 206 4.37 -24.95 2.06
N ASN A 207 3.93 -25.31 3.27
CA ASN A 207 4.32 -26.54 3.93
C ASN A 207 3.88 -27.80 3.15
N HIS A 208 2.68 -27.78 2.56
CA HIS A 208 2.24 -28.86 1.68
C HIS A 208 3.19 -29.04 0.48
N MET A 209 3.57 -27.94 -0.17
CA MET A 209 4.51 -27.99 -1.30
C MET A 209 5.89 -28.51 -0.89
N GLN A 210 6.43 -28.07 0.24
CA GLN A 210 7.72 -28.55 0.76
C GLN A 210 7.70 -30.04 1.10
N ASN A 211 6.55 -30.56 1.55
CA ASN A 211 6.37 -31.97 1.90
C ASN A 211 5.87 -32.82 0.71
N GLY A 212 5.86 -32.30 -0.52
CA GLY A 212 5.46 -33.02 -1.72
C GLY A 212 3.95 -33.29 -1.85
N LYS A 213 3.12 -32.67 -1.00
CA LYS A 213 1.66 -32.76 -1.09
C LYS A 213 1.14 -31.74 -2.12
N MET A 214 0.64 -32.26 -3.22
CA MET A 214 0.02 -31.47 -4.28
C MET A 214 -1.51 -31.49 -4.12
N LEU A 215 -2.10 -30.35 -3.74
CA LEU A 215 -3.54 -30.16 -3.76
C LEU A 215 -4.02 -29.94 -5.20
N SER A 216 -5.25 -30.37 -5.50
CA SER A 216 -5.95 -29.95 -6.71
C SER A 216 -6.25 -28.44 -6.68
N VAL A 217 -6.55 -27.86 -7.83
CA VAL A 217 -6.98 -26.45 -7.92
C VAL A 217 -8.21 -26.22 -7.04
N ARG A 218 -9.21 -27.10 -7.13
CA ARG A 218 -10.46 -26.99 -6.38
C ARG A 218 -10.26 -27.03 -4.87
N GLU A 219 -9.43 -27.94 -4.36
CA GLU A 219 -9.15 -28.01 -2.93
C GLU A 219 -8.48 -26.73 -2.41
N ARG A 220 -7.57 -26.13 -3.20
CA ARG A 220 -6.95 -24.85 -2.83
C ARG A 220 -7.96 -23.71 -2.84
N ASP A 221 -8.81 -23.65 -3.86
CA ASP A 221 -9.83 -22.62 -3.98
C ASP A 221 -10.85 -22.70 -2.84
N ASP A 222 -11.27 -23.92 -2.46
CA ASP A 222 -12.20 -24.14 -1.34
C ASP A 222 -11.59 -23.69 0.00
N LEU A 223 -10.33 -24.02 0.25
CA LEU A 223 -9.61 -23.56 1.45
C LEU A 223 -9.45 -22.04 1.47
N GLN A 224 -9.09 -21.46 0.32
CA GLN A 224 -8.88 -20.03 0.17
C GLN A 224 -10.18 -19.24 0.37
N LEU A 225 -11.27 -19.71 -0.22
CA LEU A 225 -12.59 -19.13 -0.03
C LEU A 225 -13.01 -19.17 1.45
N GLN A 226 -12.81 -20.30 2.12
CA GLN A 226 -13.13 -20.42 3.55
C GLN A 226 -12.32 -19.43 4.41
N ALA A 227 -11.02 -19.31 4.16
CA ALA A 227 -10.15 -18.37 4.87
C ALA A 227 -10.58 -16.91 4.65
N TYR A 228 -10.89 -16.51 3.41
CA TYR A 228 -11.35 -15.15 3.12
C TYR A 228 -12.75 -14.84 3.62
N LEU A 229 -13.68 -15.81 3.61
CA LEU A 229 -15.01 -15.62 4.20
C LEU A 229 -14.93 -15.43 5.72
N ALA A 230 -14.06 -16.18 6.40
CA ALA A 230 -13.78 -15.99 7.82
C ALA A 230 -13.20 -14.58 8.07
N CYS A 231 -12.19 -14.17 7.28
CA CYS A 231 -11.62 -12.83 7.41
C CYS A 231 -12.65 -11.73 7.14
N ALA A 232 -13.46 -11.84 6.08
CA ALA A 232 -14.48 -10.85 5.74
C ALA A 232 -15.50 -10.69 6.87
N LYS A 233 -15.92 -11.79 7.51
CA LYS A 233 -16.81 -11.76 8.67
C LYS A 233 -16.19 -10.99 9.84
N ASP A 234 -14.95 -11.31 10.19
CA ASP A 234 -14.28 -10.71 11.36
C ASP A 234 -13.96 -9.22 11.12
N LEU A 235 -13.46 -8.87 9.93
CA LEU A 235 -13.14 -7.50 9.58
C LEU A 235 -14.39 -6.62 9.45
N SER A 236 -15.52 -7.18 9.00
CA SER A 236 -16.80 -6.44 8.93
C SER A 236 -17.31 -6.00 10.32
N ALA A 237 -16.87 -6.66 11.39
CA ALA A 237 -17.17 -6.22 12.76
C ALA A 237 -16.27 -5.06 13.23
N THR A 238 -15.16 -4.81 12.54
CA THR A 238 -14.13 -3.83 12.93
C THR A 238 -14.13 -2.59 12.03
N ALA A 239 -14.55 -2.73 10.77
CA ALA A 239 -14.42 -1.69 9.77
C ALA A 239 -15.54 -1.75 8.72
N ASN A 240 -15.87 -0.57 8.16
CA ASN A 240 -16.71 -0.48 6.98
C ASN A 240 -15.89 -0.85 5.74
N LEU A 241 -15.86 -2.13 5.37
CA LEU A 241 -15.01 -2.64 4.28
C LEU A 241 -15.26 -1.95 2.93
N ALA A 242 -16.46 -1.41 2.69
CA ALA A 242 -16.77 -0.66 1.48
C ALA A 242 -15.93 0.62 1.36
N ALA A 243 -15.41 1.16 2.47
CA ALA A 243 -14.59 2.36 2.51
C ALA A 243 -13.08 2.11 2.30
N TYR A 244 -12.65 0.85 2.11
CA TYR A 244 -11.24 0.49 1.93
C TYR A 244 -10.95 0.21 0.45
N ASN A 245 -11.07 1.27 -0.35
CA ASN A 245 -10.92 1.22 -1.80
C ASN A 245 -10.01 2.37 -2.31
N SER A 246 -9.66 2.35 -3.59
CA SER A 246 -8.74 3.34 -4.17
C SER A 246 -9.29 4.77 -4.21
N ALA A 247 -10.61 4.95 -4.32
CA ALA A 247 -11.21 6.29 -4.30
C ALA A 247 -11.08 6.93 -2.91
N SER A 248 -11.32 6.16 -1.85
CA SER A 248 -11.12 6.63 -0.48
C SER A 248 -9.63 6.87 -0.16
N ASN A 249 -8.72 6.04 -0.68
CA ASN A 249 -7.27 6.31 -0.58
C ASN A 249 -6.86 7.59 -1.31
N ALA A 250 -7.46 7.91 -2.46
CA ALA A 250 -7.18 9.16 -3.16
C ALA A 250 -7.65 10.39 -2.35
N ALA A 251 -8.78 10.26 -1.63
CA ALA A 251 -9.24 11.29 -0.70
C ALA A 251 -8.27 11.46 0.48
N ASP A 252 -7.70 10.36 0.98
CA ASP A 252 -6.68 10.40 2.03
C ASP A 252 -5.41 11.12 1.59
N VAL A 253 -4.95 10.88 0.35
CA VAL A 253 -3.76 11.57 -0.20
C VAL A 253 -3.95 13.09 -0.25
N ARG A 254 -5.16 13.59 -0.47
CA ARG A 254 -5.46 15.03 -0.40
C ARG A 254 -5.39 15.58 1.02
N ASP A 255 -5.63 14.72 2.00
CA ASP A 255 -5.68 15.05 3.42
C ASP A 255 -4.27 14.96 4.09
N LEU A 256 -3.27 14.42 3.39
CA LEU A 256 -1.84 14.42 3.74
C LEU A 256 -1.15 15.75 3.40
#